data_AF-A0A529YAY7-F1
#
_entry.id   AF-A0A529YAY7-F1
#
_cell.length_a   1.000
_cell.length_b   1.000
_cell.length_c   1.000
_cell.angle_alpha   90.00
_cell.angle_beta   90.00
_cell.angle_gamma   90.00
#
_symmetry.space_group_name_H-M   'P 1'
#
loop_
_entity.id
_entity.type
_entity.pdbx_description
1 polymer ?
#
loop_
_entity_poly.entity_id
_entity_poly.type
_entity_poly.pdbx_seq_one_letter_code
_entity_poly.pdbx_strand_id
1 'polypeptide(L)'
;FLAFAGIGHPEKFFDTVRGAGGEVALSRAFPDHHFYAQDELTDLLALARQEGLRLVTTAKDAARLRHGEVPAGFLDQLDVLDIEAVFELDHVPERIIGETLDAWRQRKMRG
;
A
#
# COMPACT_ATOMS: atom_id res chain seq x y z
N PHE A 1 -0.99 15.85 -5.00
CA PHE A 1 -1.22 14.45 -5.40
C PHE A 1 -2.69 14.16 -5.63
N LEU A 2 -2.98 13.26 -6.55
CA LEU A 2 -4.19 12.46 -6.57
C LEU A 2 -3.85 11.12 -5.89
N ALA A 3 -4.36 10.91 -4.69
CA ALA A 3 -4.09 9.70 -3.92
C ALA A 3 -5.13 8.62 -4.20
N PHE A 4 -4.72 7.36 -4.33
CA PHE A 4 -5.66 6.25 -4.45
C PHE A 4 -5.15 5.00 -3.73
N ALA A 5 -6.07 4.18 -3.22
CA ALA A 5 -5.70 2.93 -2.54
C ALA A 5 -6.83 1.90 -2.52
N GLY A 6 -6.45 0.62 -2.61
CA GLY A 6 -7.30 -0.58 -2.54
C GLY A 6 -7.04 -1.38 -1.27
N ILE A 7 -7.20 -0.71 -0.12
CA ILE A 7 -6.95 -1.26 1.22
C ILE A 7 -8.20 -1.11 2.10
N GLY A 8 -8.30 -1.87 3.20
CA GLY A 8 -9.45 -1.80 4.11
C GLY A 8 -9.71 -0.42 4.75
N HIS A 9 -8.69 0.45 4.85
CA HIS A 9 -8.82 1.81 5.38
C HIS A 9 -8.07 2.84 4.53
N PRO A 10 -8.59 3.23 3.34
CA PRO A 10 -7.92 4.15 2.43
C PRO A 10 -7.66 5.53 3.04
N GLU A 11 -8.57 6.01 3.90
CA GLU A 11 -8.41 7.31 4.58
C GLU A 11 -7.14 7.38 5.42
N LYS A 12 -6.76 6.30 6.12
CA LYS A 12 -5.51 6.26 6.87
C LYS A 12 -4.31 6.47 5.96
N PHE A 13 -4.33 5.90 4.76
CA PHE A 13 -3.26 6.10 3.79
C PHE A 13 -3.19 7.56 3.31
N PHE A 14 -4.34 8.17 3.00
CA PHE A 14 -4.37 9.59 2.60
C PHE A 14 -3.86 10.51 3.70
N ASP A 15 -4.21 10.23 4.96
CA ASP A 15 -3.69 10.95 6.11
C ASP A 15 -2.20 10.72 6.32
N THR A 16 -1.67 9.52 6.07
CA THR A 16 -0.23 9.27 6.10
C THR A 16 0.50 10.08 5.02
N VAL A 17 -0.04 10.18 3.80
CA VAL A 17 0.53 11.03 2.74
C VAL A 17 0.59 12.49 3.21
N ARG A 18 -0.49 13.00 3.83
CA ARG A 18 -0.53 14.35 4.41
C ARG A 18 0.47 14.52 5.55
N GLY A 19 0.55 13.55 6.46
CA GLY A 19 1.48 13.55 7.59
C GLY A 19 2.95 13.53 7.17
N ALA A 20 3.26 12.92 6.02
CA ALA A 20 4.59 12.93 5.40
C ALA A 20 4.92 14.24 4.66
N GLY A 21 4.03 15.24 4.70
CA GLY A 21 4.19 16.54 4.02
C GLY A 21 3.69 16.57 2.58
N GLY A 22 3.05 15.50 2.10
CA GLY A 22 2.44 15.45 0.77
C GLY A 22 1.06 16.10 0.76
N GLU A 23 0.76 16.91 -0.26
CA GLU A 23 -0.58 17.49 -0.41
C GLU A 23 -1.50 16.54 -1.20
N VAL A 24 -2.59 16.08 -0.60
CA VAL A 24 -3.62 15.26 -1.27
C VAL A 24 -4.77 16.18 -1.71
N ALA A 25 -4.71 16.63 -2.97
CA ALA A 25 -5.71 17.51 -3.57
C ALA A 25 -6.97 16.74 -3.97
N LEU A 26 -6.80 15.49 -4.43
CA LEU A 26 -7.88 14.57 -4.78
C LEU A 26 -7.58 13.19 -4.22
N SER A 27 -8.63 12.43 -3.90
CA SER A 27 -8.49 11.06 -3.42
C SER A 27 -9.55 10.14 -4.04
N ARG A 28 -9.15 8.91 -4.37
CA ARG A 28 -10.06 7.84 -4.84
C ARG A 28 -9.84 6.56 -4.05
N ALA A 29 -10.84 6.19 -3.26
CA ALA A 29 -10.84 4.94 -2.51
C ALA A 29 -11.36 3.79 -3.39
N PHE A 30 -10.73 2.63 -3.27
CA PHE A 30 -11.17 1.37 -3.88
C PHE A 30 -11.40 0.31 -2.79
N PRO A 31 -12.23 -0.71 -3.06
CA PRO A 31 -12.42 -1.83 -2.13
C PRO A 31 -11.12 -2.50 -1.73
N ASP A 32 -11.09 -3.15 -0.56
CA ASP A 32 -9.91 -3.90 -0.18
C ASP A 32 -9.66 -5.03 -1.18
N HIS A 33 -8.38 -5.25 -1.46
CA HIS A 33 -7.91 -6.17 -2.48
C HIS A 33 -8.37 -5.83 -3.92
N HIS A 34 -8.81 -4.60 -4.22
CA HIS A 34 -9.26 -4.22 -5.56
C HIS A 34 -8.31 -4.64 -6.69
N PHE A 35 -8.91 -5.13 -7.78
CA PHE A 35 -8.23 -5.37 -9.05
C PHE A 35 -8.53 -4.17 -9.95
N TYR A 36 -7.50 -3.38 -10.26
CA TYR A 36 -7.67 -2.18 -11.06
C TYR A 36 -7.89 -2.53 -12.52
N ALA A 37 -9.05 -2.15 -13.05
CA ALA A 37 -9.33 -2.30 -14.46
C ALA A 37 -8.62 -1.19 -15.28
N GLN A 38 -8.35 -1.47 -16.55
CA GLN A 38 -7.55 -0.58 -17.40
C GLN A 38 -8.23 0.78 -17.64
N ASP A 39 -9.56 0.79 -17.71
CA ASP A 39 -10.38 2.01 -17.79
C ASP A 39 -10.27 2.85 -16.52
N GLU A 40 -10.36 2.24 -15.33
CA GLU A 40 -10.19 2.95 -14.06
C GLU A 40 -8.82 3.63 -13.95
N LEU A 41 -7.75 2.94 -14.39
CA LEU A 41 -6.40 3.49 -14.41
C LEU A 41 -6.27 4.61 -15.46
N THR A 42 -6.95 4.48 -16.60
CA THR A 42 -6.98 5.52 -17.63
C THR A 42 -7.66 6.78 -17.10
N ASP A 43 -8.78 6.63 -16.39
CA ASP A 43 -9.51 7.73 -15.76
C ASP A 43 -8.66 8.42 -14.68
N LEU A 44 -7.98 7.65 -13.83
CA LEU A 44 -7.07 8.18 -12.82
C LEU A 44 -5.95 9.01 -13.46
N LEU A 45 -5.34 8.49 -14.51
CA LEU A 45 -4.26 9.17 -15.22
C LEU A 45 -4.75 10.43 -15.94
N ALA A 46 -5.93 10.38 -16.56
CA ALA A 46 -6.54 11.53 -17.22
C ALA A 46 -6.87 12.64 -16.21
N LEU A 47 -7.48 12.29 -15.07
CA LEU A 47 -7.82 13.22 -14.00
C LEU A 47 -6.56 13.83 -13.38
N ALA A 48 -5.54 13.03 -13.10
CA ALA A 48 -4.27 13.52 -12.59
C ALA A 48 -3.63 14.52 -13.56
N ARG A 49 -3.64 14.24 -14.87
CA ARG A 49 -3.13 15.16 -15.90
C ARG A 49 -3.94 16.45 -15.99
N GLN A 50 -5.27 16.36 -15.96
CA GLN A 50 -6.16 17.51 -16.03
C GLN A 50 -5.89 18.49 -14.88
N GLU A 51 -5.69 17.96 -13.68
CA GLU A 51 -5.48 18.75 -12.46
C GLU A 51 -4.00 19.08 -12.20
N GLY A 52 -3.08 18.66 -13.07
CA GLY A 52 -1.63 18.87 -12.90
C GLY A 52 -1.05 18.14 -11.69
N LEU A 53 -1.63 17.00 -11.30
CA LEU A 53 -1.25 16.21 -10.14
C LEU A 53 -0.44 14.98 -10.55
N ARG A 54 0.44 14.50 -9.65
CA ARG A 54 0.98 13.14 -9.70
C ARG A 54 0.10 12.17 -8.94
N LEU A 55 0.11 10.92 -9.36
CA LEU A 55 -0.60 9.83 -8.68
C LEU A 55 0.23 9.36 -7.48
N VAL A 56 -0.42 9.01 -6.36
CA VAL A 56 0.26 8.36 -5.23
C VAL A 56 -0.57 7.19 -4.71
N THR A 57 0.07 6.06 -4.45
CA THR A 57 -0.60 4.86 -3.91
C THR A 57 0.27 4.10 -2.90
N THR A 58 -0.29 3.02 -2.34
CA THR A 58 0.39 2.15 -1.39
C THR A 58 1.41 1.25 -2.10
N ALA A 59 2.46 0.80 -1.39
CA ALA A 59 3.40 -0.20 -1.92
C ALA A 59 2.69 -1.50 -2.37
N LYS A 60 1.63 -1.91 -1.66
CA LYS A 60 0.81 -3.09 -1.99
C LYS A 60 0.10 -2.93 -3.35
N ASP A 61 -0.54 -1.79 -3.57
CA ASP A 61 -1.24 -1.49 -4.82
C ASP A 61 -0.26 -1.34 -5.97
N ALA A 62 0.86 -0.64 -5.75
CA ALA A 62 1.92 -0.48 -6.74
C ALA A 62 2.51 -1.82 -7.20
N ALA A 63 2.74 -2.77 -6.27
CA ALA A 63 3.20 -4.12 -6.62
C ALA A 63 2.24 -4.83 -7.57
N ARG A 64 0.93 -4.73 -7.32
CA ARG A 64 -0.09 -5.33 -8.20
C ARG A 64 -0.11 -4.67 -9.58
N LEU A 65 -0.02 -3.35 -9.63
CA LEU A 65 0.00 -2.59 -10.90
C LEU A 65 1.25 -2.92 -11.74
N ARG A 66 2.41 -3.11 -11.11
CA ARG A 66 3.65 -3.50 -11.81
C ARG A 66 3.59 -4.90 -12.41
N HIS A 67 2.75 -5.79 -11.87
CA HIS A 67 2.53 -7.14 -12.37
C HIS A 67 1.26 -7.28 -13.22
N GLY A 68 0.49 -6.20 -13.38
CA GLY A 68 -0.76 -6.17 -14.12
C GLY A 68 -0.65 -5.40 -15.44
N GLU A 69 -1.77 -5.31 -16.14
CA GLU A 69 -1.91 -4.48 -17.33
C GLU A 69 -2.22 -3.03 -16.92
N VAL A 70 -1.35 -2.10 -17.27
CA VAL A 70 -1.51 -0.67 -16.96
C VAL A 70 -1.36 0.18 -18.23
N PRO A 71 -2.04 1.34 -18.33
CA PRO A 71 -1.89 2.24 -19.47
C PRO A 71 -0.43 2.72 -19.65
N ALA A 72 -0.07 3.03 -20.89
CA ALA A 72 1.26 3.55 -21.20
C ALA A 72 1.56 4.85 -20.43
N GLY A 73 2.73 4.91 -19.79
CA GLY A 73 3.16 6.05 -18.98
C GLY A 73 2.45 6.19 -17.64
N PHE A 74 1.61 5.21 -17.23
CA PHE A 74 0.95 5.24 -15.92
C PHE A 74 1.99 5.15 -14.78
N LEU A 75 2.93 4.21 -14.88
CA LEU A 75 3.95 4.00 -13.83
C LEU A 75 4.93 5.18 -13.71
N ASP A 76 5.17 5.92 -14.79
CA ASP A 76 6.03 7.12 -14.76
C ASP A 76 5.40 8.25 -13.93
N GLN A 77 4.06 8.29 -13.90
CA GLN A 77 3.28 9.29 -13.17
C GLN A 77 2.93 8.85 -11.74
N LEU A 78 3.34 7.64 -11.35
CA LEU A 78 2.99 7.01 -10.09
C LEU A 78 4.11 7.14 -9.06
N ASP A 79 3.82 7.85 -7.98
CA ASP A 79 4.59 7.79 -6.75
C ASP A 79 4.05 6.71 -5.82
N VAL A 80 4.94 6.13 -5.02
CA VAL A 80 4.61 5.09 -4.06
C VAL A 80 5.09 5.55 -2.71
N LEU A 81 4.19 5.63 -1.74
CA LEU A 81 4.58 5.87 -0.35
C LEU A 81 4.92 4.53 0.29
N ASP A 82 6.20 4.34 0.58
CA ASP A 82 6.70 3.19 1.32
C ASP A 82 6.59 3.42 2.83
N ILE A 83 6.37 2.35 3.59
CA ILE A 83 6.21 2.40 5.04
C ILE A 83 7.03 1.28 5.64
N GLU A 84 7.92 1.63 6.57
CA GLU A 84 8.69 0.68 7.35
C GLU A 84 8.05 0.47 8.72
N ALA A 85 7.91 -0.80 9.12
CA ALA A 85 7.50 -1.16 10.46
C ALA A 85 8.75 -1.35 11.33
N VAL A 86 8.86 -0.55 12.40
CA VAL A 86 9.97 -0.61 13.35
C VAL A 86 9.44 -1.06 14.70
N PHE A 87 10.10 -2.06 15.30
CA PHE A 87 9.83 -2.49 16.67
C PHE A 87 10.74 -1.72 17.62
N GLU A 88 10.20 -1.27 18.77
CA GLU A 88 11.00 -0.49 19.75
C GLU A 88 12.23 -1.25 20.26
N LEU A 89 12.16 -2.58 20.28
CA LEU A 89 13.25 -3.46 20.65
C LEU A 89 13.48 -4.45 19.51
N ASP A 90 14.64 -4.35 18.88
CA ASP A 90 15.00 -5.09 17.66
C ASP A 90 14.86 -6.62 17.76
N HIS A 91 14.91 -7.19 18.97
CA HIS A 91 14.93 -8.63 19.22
C HIS A 91 13.57 -9.21 19.65
N VAL A 92 12.55 -8.35 19.79
CA VAL A 92 11.22 -8.78 20.27
C VAL A 92 10.51 -9.70 19.27
N PRO A 93 10.49 -9.42 17.95
CA PRO A 93 9.85 -10.31 16.98
C PRO A 93 10.43 -11.72 17.00
N GLU A 94 11.76 -11.85 16.98
CA GLU A 94 12.47 -13.13 16.99
C GLU A 94 12.16 -13.90 18.26
N ARG A 95 12.14 -13.21 19.41
CA ARG A 95 11.83 -13.82 20.70
C ARG A 95 10.41 -14.37 20.73
N ILE A 96 9.42 -13.59 20.29
CA ILE A 96 8.01 -14.02 20.25
C ILE A 96 7.85 -15.26 19.35
N ILE A 97 8.49 -15.25 18.17
CA ILE A 97 8.46 -16.37 17.23
C ILE A 97 9.13 -17.61 17.85
N GLY A 98 10.31 -17.45 18.44
CA GLY A 98 11.08 -18.53 19.07
C GLY A 98 10.33 -19.20 20.22
N GLU A 99 9.82 -18.41 21.17
CA GLU A 99 9.07 -18.93 22.32
C GLU A 99 7.80 -19.66 21.88
N THR A 100 7.10 -19.16 20.85
CA THR A 100 5.91 -19.81 20.29
C THR A 100 6.24 -21.17 19.65
N LEU A 101 7.33 -21.24 18.89
CA LEU A 101 7.80 -22.47 18.25
C LEU A 101 8.22 -23.52 19.27
N ASP A 102 8.95 -23.13 20.31
CA ASP A 102 9.40 -24.04 21.36
C ASP A 102 8.22 -24.58 22.16
N ALA A 103 7.25 -23.73 22.52
CA ALA A 103 6.02 -24.16 23.17
C ALA A 103 5.19 -25.11 22.30
N TRP A 104 5.20 -24.94 20.97
CA TRP A 104 4.55 -25.87 20.04
C TRP A 104 5.27 -27.22 19.98
N ARG A 105 6.61 -27.23 19.86
CA ARG A 105 7.43 -28.45 19.85
C ARG A 105 7.22 -29.28 21.11
N GLN A 106 7.20 -28.65 22.28
CA GLN A 106 6.99 -29.33 23.56
C GLN A 106 5.60 -29.97 23.66
N ARG A 107 4.56 -29.34 23.10
CA ARG A 107 3.21 -29.92 23.03
C ARG A 107 3.17 -31.12 22.09
N LYS A 108 3.86 -31.05 20.95
CA LYS A 108 3.94 -32.15 19.98
C LYS A 108 4.72 -33.37 20.48
N MET A 109 5.66 -33.18 21.40
CA MET A 109 6.47 -34.26 22.00
C MET A 109 5.79 -34.93 23.20
N ARG A 110 4.69 -34.35 23.73
CA ARG A 110 3.95 -34.82 24.91
C ARG A 110 2.60 -35.47 24.57
N GLY A 111 2.24 -35.54 23.29
CA GLY A 111 1.07 -36.27 22.78
C GLY A 111 1.53 -37.39 21.86
#